data_AF-A0A954BLR5-F1
#
_entry.id   AF-A0A954BLR5-F1
#
_cell.length_a   1.000
_cell.length_b   1.000
_cell.length_c   1.000
_cell.angle_alpha   90.00
_cell.angle_beta   90.00
_cell.angle_gamma   90.00
#
_symmetry.space_group_name_H-M   'P 1'
#
loop_
_entity.id
_entity.type
_entity.pdbx_description
1 polymer ?
#
loop_
_entity_poly.entity_id
_entity_poly.type
_entity_poly.pdbx_seq_one_letter_code
_entity_poly.pdbx_strand_id
1 'polypeptide(L)'
;MSEPIPFDEHAERLKIRSSPKPVTRINRKVLMVGAGIGVLALFAAMSIALKPPTAVDPDARRELYNTTNTRKPEGLSTLPTSYSDIAPVEDRIARLGPPLSGDLGATMLRAERELGIEPEYVTRFEDDFRPNPADEAERARRMREAALADEAAR
;
A
#
# COMPACT_ATOMS: atom_id res chain seq x y z
N MET A 1 -70.80 70.91 -12.79
CA MET A 1 -71.07 69.46 -12.66
C MET A 1 -69.74 68.76 -12.77
N SER A 2 -69.33 68.03 -11.74
CA SER A 2 -68.12 67.19 -11.79
C SER A 2 -68.38 66.00 -12.72
N GLU A 3 -67.45 65.74 -13.64
CA GLU A 3 -67.54 64.60 -14.55
C GLU A 3 -67.65 63.29 -13.75
N PRO A 4 -68.43 62.31 -14.24
CA PRO A 4 -68.56 61.03 -13.59
C PRO A 4 -67.21 60.31 -13.64
N ILE A 5 -66.79 59.78 -12.49
CA ILE A 5 -65.58 58.98 -12.36
C ILE A 5 -65.73 57.74 -13.26
N PRO A 6 -64.72 57.40 -14.08
CA PRO A 6 -64.77 56.26 -14.97
C PRO A 6 -64.91 54.94 -14.18
N PHE A 7 -65.64 53.99 -14.78
CA PHE A 7 -66.01 52.72 -14.15
C PHE A 7 -64.81 51.90 -13.64
N ASP A 8 -63.67 51.95 -14.35
CA ASP A 8 -62.47 51.20 -13.99
C ASP A 8 -61.91 51.65 -12.63
N GLU A 9 -61.97 52.95 -12.32
CA GLU A 9 -61.50 53.49 -11.04
C GLU A 9 -62.43 53.07 -9.88
N HIS A 10 -63.74 52.97 -10.13
CA HIS A 10 -64.69 52.41 -9.17
C HIS A 10 -64.44 50.92 -8.92
N ALA A 11 -64.16 50.16 -9.98
CA ALA A 11 -63.87 48.73 -9.89
C ALA A 11 -62.57 48.45 -9.13
N GLU A 12 -61.53 49.28 -9.33
CA GLU A 12 -60.26 49.20 -8.61
C GLU A 12 -60.45 49.48 -7.11
N ARG A 13 -61.25 50.50 -6.76
CA ARG A 13 -61.55 50.88 -5.36
C ARG A 13 -62.41 49.84 -4.62
N LEU A 14 -63.26 49.10 -5.32
CA LEU A 14 -64.16 48.08 -4.75
C LEU A 14 -63.55 46.66 -4.76
N LYS A 15 -62.26 46.53 -5.10
CA LYS A 15 -61.58 45.24 -5.18
C LYS A 15 -61.24 44.69 -3.78
N ILE A 16 -62.14 43.87 -3.24
CA ILE A 16 -62.01 43.26 -1.90
C ILE A 16 -60.99 42.10 -1.88
N ARG A 17 -60.63 41.51 -3.04
CA ARG A 17 -59.67 40.40 -3.14
C ARG A 17 -58.30 40.87 -3.61
N SER A 18 -57.25 40.40 -2.92
CA SER A 18 -55.88 40.53 -3.41
C SER A 18 -55.70 39.81 -4.75
N SER A 19 -54.87 40.37 -5.63
CA SER A 19 -54.53 39.73 -6.89
C SER A 19 -53.79 38.41 -6.64
N PRO A 20 -54.11 37.32 -7.35
CA PRO A 20 -53.42 36.04 -7.18
C PRO A 20 -51.93 36.19 -7.52
N LYS A 21 -51.07 35.52 -6.75
CA LYS A 21 -49.61 35.55 -6.98
C LYS A 21 -49.32 34.93 -8.37
N PRO A 22 -48.61 35.63 -9.26
CA PRO A 22 -48.33 35.11 -10.59
C PRO A 22 -47.53 33.80 -10.49
N VAL A 23 -47.97 32.77 -11.22
CA VAL A 23 -47.29 31.47 -11.25
C VAL A 23 -46.38 31.44 -12.46
N THR A 24 -45.07 31.44 -12.25
CA THR A 24 -44.09 31.25 -13.32
C THR A 24 -44.14 29.82 -13.83
N ARG A 25 -44.61 29.64 -15.07
CA ARG A 25 -44.59 28.33 -15.75
C ARG A 25 -43.25 28.16 -16.44
N ILE A 26 -42.36 27.37 -15.84
CA ILE A 26 -41.05 27.05 -16.42
C ILE A 26 -41.17 25.78 -17.27
N ASN A 27 -40.62 25.81 -18.49
CA ASN A 27 -40.55 24.63 -19.34
C ASN A 27 -39.59 23.60 -18.73
N ARG A 28 -40.10 22.41 -18.39
CA ARG A 28 -39.31 21.31 -17.80
C ARG A 28 -38.09 20.93 -18.66
N LYS A 29 -38.19 21.05 -19.99
CA LYS A 29 -37.07 20.79 -20.89
C LYS A 29 -35.94 21.80 -20.70
N VAL A 30 -36.28 23.08 -20.54
CA VAL A 30 -35.29 24.15 -20.30
C VAL A 30 -34.61 23.95 -18.96
N LEU A 31 -35.38 23.56 -17.92
CA LEU A 31 -34.81 23.25 -16.61
C LEU A 31 -33.85 22.05 -16.67
N MET A 32 -34.21 20.98 -17.37
CA MET A 32 -33.32 19.83 -17.57
C MET A 32 -32.05 20.19 -18.34
N VAL A 33 -32.17 20.94 -19.43
CA VAL A 33 -31.02 21.38 -20.22
C VAL A 33 -30.10 22.29 -19.40
N GLY A 34 -30.66 23.26 -18.68
CA GLY A 34 -29.88 24.15 -17.81
C GLY A 34 -29.15 23.41 -16.71
N ALA A 35 -29.83 22.47 -16.03
CA ALA A 35 -29.19 21.62 -15.02
C ALA A 35 -28.08 20.75 -15.62
N GLY A 36 -28.31 20.15 -16.80
CA GLY A 36 -27.32 19.35 -17.51
C GLY A 36 -26.06 20.15 -17.85
N ILE A 37 -26.21 21.37 -18.38
CA ILE A 37 -25.08 22.26 -18.67
C ILE A 37 -24.32 22.60 -17.37
N GLY A 38 -25.04 22.89 -16.29
CA GLY A 38 -24.41 23.17 -14.99
C GLY A 38 -23.57 22.01 -14.45
N VAL A 39 -24.08 20.78 -14.53
CA VAL A 39 -23.35 19.58 -14.12
C VAL A 39 -22.11 19.34 -14.99
N LEU A 40 -22.23 19.48 -16.31
CA LEU A 40 -21.10 19.33 -17.22
C LEU A 40 -20.01 20.38 -16.97
N ALA A 41 -20.39 21.63 -16.70
CA ALA A 41 -19.45 22.68 -16.37
C ALA A 41 -18.70 22.39 -15.06
N LEU A 42 -19.41 21.97 -14.01
CA LEU A 42 -18.80 21.56 -12.74
C LEU A 42 -17.84 20.37 -12.92
N PHE A 43 -18.26 19.36 -13.69
CA PHE A 43 -17.43 18.20 -13.95
C PHE A 43 -16.15 18.55 -14.72
N ALA A 44 -16.24 19.42 -15.72
CA ALA A 44 -15.08 19.91 -16.46
C ALA A 44 -14.13 20.72 -15.56
N ALA A 45 -14.68 21.63 -14.75
CA ALA A 45 -13.89 22.39 -13.78
C ALA A 45 -13.18 21.47 -12.77
N MET A 46 -13.89 20.47 -12.22
CA MET A 46 -13.32 19.48 -11.32
C MET A 46 -12.23 18.65 -12.01
N SER A 47 -12.45 18.24 -13.26
CA SER A 47 -11.47 17.46 -14.02
C SER A 47 -10.17 18.24 -14.27
N ILE A 48 -10.26 19.56 -14.48
CA ILE A 48 -9.09 20.43 -14.62
C ILE A 48 -8.41 20.64 -13.25
N ALA A 49 -9.20 20.89 -12.20
CA ALA A 49 -8.69 21.15 -10.86
C ALA A 49 -8.01 19.93 -10.22
N LEU A 50 -8.56 18.73 -10.44
CA LEU A 50 -8.03 17.46 -9.95
C LEU A 50 -7.04 16.82 -10.91
N LYS A 51 -6.73 17.47 -12.05
CA LYS A 51 -5.74 16.94 -12.98
C LYS A 51 -4.46 16.66 -12.18
N PRO A 52 -4.06 15.38 -12.01
CA PRO A 52 -2.89 15.07 -11.22
C PRO A 52 -1.71 15.79 -11.88
N PRO A 53 -0.73 16.28 -11.09
CA PRO A 53 0.47 16.83 -11.67
C PRO A 53 1.03 15.76 -12.62
N THR A 54 1.03 16.07 -13.92
CA THR A 54 1.68 15.22 -14.92
C THR A 54 3.09 15.03 -14.40
N ALA A 55 3.47 13.76 -14.20
CA ALA A 55 4.78 13.42 -13.64
C ALA A 55 5.82 14.19 -14.44
N VAL A 56 6.30 15.28 -13.86
CA VAL A 56 7.34 16.09 -14.45
C VAL A 56 8.53 15.15 -14.55
N ASP A 57 9.20 15.24 -15.70
CA ASP A 57 10.42 14.56 -16.07
C ASP A 57 11.24 14.15 -14.83
N PRO A 58 11.64 12.87 -14.65
CA PRO A 58 12.38 12.41 -13.46
C PRO A 58 13.54 13.31 -13.03
N ASP A 59 14.12 14.12 -13.92
CA ASP A 59 15.15 15.10 -13.59
C ASP A 59 14.66 16.33 -12.80
N ALA A 60 13.39 16.73 -12.91
CA ALA A 60 12.82 17.87 -12.15
C ALA A 60 12.48 17.53 -10.68
N ARG A 61 12.53 16.26 -10.29
CA ARG A 61 12.26 15.78 -8.92
C ARG A 61 13.51 15.65 -8.04
N ARG A 62 14.69 16.03 -8.54
CA ARG A 62 15.95 15.84 -7.82
C ARG A 62 16.19 16.84 -6.69
N GLU A 63 15.51 17.98 -6.67
CA GLU A 63 15.96 19.11 -5.85
C GLU A 63 15.01 19.51 -4.70
N LEU A 64 13.75 19.03 -4.70
CA LEU A 64 12.77 19.43 -3.68
C LEU A 64 12.85 18.62 -2.38
N TYR A 65 13.49 17.45 -2.41
CA TYR A 65 13.84 16.67 -1.21
C TYR A 65 15.36 16.54 -1.10
N ASN A 66 16.05 17.66 -0.95
CA ASN A 66 17.47 17.68 -0.59
C ASN A 66 17.64 17.20 0.87
N THR A 67 17.68 15.88 1.08
CA THR A 67 18.04 15.24 2.37
C THR A 67 19.55 15.18 2.60
N THR A 68 20.32 15.80 1.70
CA THR A 68 21.78 15.80 1.64
C THR A 68 22.41 16.69 2.70
N ASN A 69 21.69 17.69 3.20
CA ASN A 69 22.21 18.71 4.12
C ASN A 69 21.83 18.46 5.58
N THR A 70 22.02 17.23 6.05
CA THR A 70 22.05 16.90 7.48
C THR A 70 23.46 16.44 7.81
N ARG A 71 24.03 16.91 8.92
CA ARG A 71 25.29 16.36 9.47
C ARG A 71 25.03 14.89 9.82
N LYS A 72 25.29 13.99 8.88
CA LYS A 72 25.23 12.54 9.10
C LYS A 72 26.51 12.12 9.84
N PRO A 73 26.43 11.23 10.84
CA PRO A 73 27.63 10.65 11.44
C PRO A 73 28.44 9.90 10.36
N GLU A 74 29.76 9.86 10.50
CA GLU A 74 30.68 9.38 9.46
C GLU A 74 30.32 7.97 8.98
N GLY A 75 29.90 7.09 9.89
CA GLY A 75 29.53 5.69 9.61
C GLY A 75 28.21 5.50 8.86
N LEU A 76 27.39 6.54 8.68
CA LEU A 76 26.15 6.45 7.92
C LEU A 76 26.37 6.60 6.41
N SER A 77 27.50 7.20 6.01
CA SER A 77 27.90 7.33 4.61
C SER A 77 28.46 6.03 4.03
N THR A 78 28.93 5.12 4.88
CA THR A 78 29.51 3.83 4.49
C THR A 78 28.46 2.72 4.35
N LEU A 79 27.19 3.02 4.65
CA LEU A 79 26.10 2.05 4.52
C LEU A 79 25.64 1.92 3.06
N PRO A 80 25.22 0.71 2.65
CA PRO A 80 24.63 0.52 1.34
C PRO A 80 23.35 1.36 1.18
N THR A 81 23.12 1.88 -0.04
CA THR A 81 21.98 2.77 -0.31
C THR A 81 20.66 2.01 -0.38
N SER A 82 20.70 0.74 -0.78
CA SER A 82 19.56 -0.17 -0.84
C SER A 82 19.86 -1.50 -0.15
N TYR A 83 18.82 -2.18 0.32
CA TYR A 83 18.92 -3.54 0.88
C TYR A 83 19.47 -4.57 -0.13
N SER A 84 19.35 -4.27 -1.43
CA SER A 84 19.94 -5.05 -2.52
C SER A 84 21.47 -4.91 -2.62
N ASP A 85 22.01 -3.83 -2.07
CA ASP A 85 23.45 -3.50 -2.11
C ASP A 85 24.17 -4.05 -0.87
N ILE A 86 23.42 -4.70 0.02
CA ILE A 86 23.97 -5.50 1.09
C ILE A 86 24.61 -6.70 0.41
N ALA A 87 25.94 -6.80 0.51
CA ALA A 87 26.69 -7.95 0.01
C ALA A 87 25.99 -9.26 0.43
N PRO A 88 25.99 -10.29 -0.46
CA PRO A 88 25.34 -11.56 -0.20
C PRO A 88 25.65 -12.07 1.21
N VAL A 89 24.63 -12.61 1.89
CA VAL A 89 24.69 -12.99 3.32
C VAL A 89 25.86 -13.94 3.58
N GLU A 90 26.29 -14.70 2.58
CA GLU A 90 27.44 -15.61 2.61
C GLU A 90 28.74 -14.91 3.04
N ASP A 91 28.98 -13.66 2.63
CA ASP A 91 30.19 -12.89 2.99
C ASP A 91 30.10 -12.24 4.38
N ARG A 92 28.91 -12.23 5.00
CA ARG A 92 28.64 -11.59 6.30
C ARG A 92 28.09 -12.54 7.36
N ILE A 93 28.19 -13.86 7.16
CA ILE A 93 27.92 -14.81 8.25
C ILE A 93 29.01 -14.59 9.30
N ALA A 94 28.70 -13.76 10.30
CA ALA A 94 29.56 -13.58 11.45
C ALA A 94 29.79 -14.96 12.05
N ARG A 95 31.04 -15.43 12.00
CA ARG A 95 31.41 -16.74 12.53
C ARG A 95 31.01 -16.75 14.00
N LEU A 96 30.00 -17.55 14.33
CA LEU A 96 29.56 -17.74 15.70
C LEU A 96 30.77 -18.18 16.54
N GLY A 97 30.76 -17.81 17.82
CA GLY A 97 31.77 -18.27 18.77
C GLY A 97 31.78 -19.80 18.88
N PRO A 98 32.73 -20.37 19.63
CA PRO A 98 32.70 -21.80 19.93
C PRO A 98 31.33 -22.19 20.54
N PRO A 99 30.83 -23.41 20.29
CA PRO A 99 29.56 -23.86 20.86
C PRO A 99 29.61 -23.77 22.39
N LEU A 100 28.47 -23.44 22.99
CA LEU A 100 28.35 -23.37 24.45
C LEU A 100 28.52 -24.78 25.05
N SER A 101 29.01 -24.84 26.29
CA SER A 101 29.07 -26.08 27.05
C SER A 101 27.66 -26.69 27.16
N GLY A 102 27.46 -27.88 26.60
CA GLY A 102 26.16 -28.56 26.56
C GLY A 102 25.37 -28.41 25.24
N ASP A 103 25.89 -27.66 24.26
CA ASP A 103 25.31 -27.61 22.93
C ASP A 103 25.57 -28.93 22.17
N LEU A 104 24.49 -29.54 21.65
CA LEU A 104 24.53 -30.79 20.88
C LEU A 104 24.51 -30.56 19.36
N GLY A 105 24.33 -29.33 18.89
CA GLY A 105 24.20 -29.05 17.46
C GLY A 105 25.43 -29.48 16.66
N ALA A 106 26.63 -29.16 17.16
CA ALA A 106 27.88 -29.51 16.49
C ALA A 106 28.14 -31.03 16.43
N THR A 107 27.80 -31.76 17.49
CA THR A 107 27.98 -33.22 17.54
C THR A 107 26.95 -33.94 16.68
N MET A 108 25.69 -33.48 16.68
CA MET A 108 24.66 -33.97 15.77
C MET A 108 25.07 -33.76 14.31
N LEU A 109 25.49 -32.54 13.94
CA LEU A 109 25.94 -32.22 12.58
C LEU A 109 27.11 -33.11 12.14
N ARG A 110 28.04 -33.41 13.05
CA ARG A 110 29.16 -34.31 12.77
C ARG A 110 28.68 -35.75 12.51
N ALA A 111 27.78 -36.27 13.34
CA ALA A 111 27.24 -37.62 13.18
C ALA A 111 26.51 -37.81 11.84
N GLU A 112 25.79 -36.79 11.36
CA GLU A 112 25.13 -36.87 10.05
C GLU A 112 26.13 -36.89 8.90
N ARG A 113 27.16 -36.06 8.97
CA ARG A 113 28.22 -36.01 7.96
C ARG A 113 29.03 -37.30 7.90
N GLU A 114 29.25 -37.95 9.04
CA GLU A 114 29.89 -39.27 9.10
C GLU A 114 29.06 -40.34 8.38
N LEU A 115 27.73 -40.19 8.34
CA LEU A 115 26.79 -41.01 7.57
C LEU A 115 26.59 -40.54 6.11
N GLY A 116 27.36 -39.54 5.65
CA GLY A 116 27.24 -38.99 4.30
C GLY A 116 25.96 -38.18 4.05
N ILE A 117 25.28 -37.73 5.12
CA ILE A 117 24.07 -36.93 5.03
C ILE A 117 24.44 -35.45 5.04
N GLU A 118 24.19 -34.75 3.94
CA GLU A 118 24.35 -33.30 3.87
C GLU A 118 23.23 -32.58 4.64
N PRO A 119 23.56 -31.55 5.45
CA PRO A 119 22.58 -30.79 6.18
C PRO A 119 21.71 -29.98 5.22
N GLU A 120 20.40 -30.16 5.34
CA GLU A 120 19.44 -29.37 4.60
C GLU A 120 19.15 -28.08 5.37
N TYR A 121 19.45 -26.94 4.76
CA TYR A 121 19.18 -25.65 5.36
C TYR A 121 17.70 -25.33 5.21
N VAL A 122 17.03 -25.04 6.33
CA VAL A 122 15.63 -24.64 6.32
C VAL A 122 15.52 -23.29 5.61
N THR A 123 14.97 -23.29 4.40
CA THR A 123 14.72 -22.07 3.62
C THR A 123 13.37 -21.43 3.92
N ARG A 124 12.54 -22.12 4.71
CA ARG A 124 11.18 -21.70 5.07
C ARG A 124 11.17 -21.18 6.51
N PHE A 125 10.93 -19.88 6.65
CA PHE A 125 10.68 -19.27 7.95
C PHE A 125 9.19 -19.42 8.27
N GLU A 126 8.85 -20.34 9.18
CA GLU A 126 7.52 -20.39 9.77
C GLU A 126 7.46 -19.43 10.98
N ASP A 127 6.26 -19.02 11.39
CA ASP A 127 6.07 -18.09 12.52
C ASP A 127 6.48 -18.70 13.89
N ASP A 128 6.87 -19.98 13.93
CA ASP A 128 7.41 -20.69 15.09
C ASP A 128 8.92 -20.92 14.92
N PHE A 129 9.69 -20.69 15.99
CA PHE A 129 11.14 -20.93 16.03
C PHE A 129 11.50 -22.41 16.22
N ARG A 130 10.50 -23.29 16.35
CA ARG A 130 10.70 -24.73 16.45
C ARG A 130 10.89 -25.35 15.07
N PRO A 131 11.77 -26.36 14.92
CA PRO A 131 11.84 -27.15 13.70
C PRO A 131 10.50 -27.83 13.40
N ASN A 132 10.16 -27.93 12.11
CA ASN A 132 8.96 -28.62 11.68
C ASN A 132 9.06 -30.13 12.00
N PRO A 133 8.09 -30.71 12.73
CA PRO A 133 8.14 -32.11 13.14
C PRO A 133 8.11 -33.11 11.98
N ALA A 134 7.53 -32.73 10.82
CA ALA A 134 7.55 -33.58 9.64
C ALA A 134 8.96 -33.71 9.07
N ASP A 135 9.66 -32.58 8.92
CA ASP A 135 11.02 -32.53 8.38
C ASP A 135 12.01 -33.25 9.31
N GLU A 136 11.83 -33.11 10.64
CA GLU A 136 12.60 -33.87 11.63
C GLU A 136 12.39 -35.38 11.52
N ALA A 137 11.16 -35.83 11.29
CA ALA A 137 10.85 -37.25 11.13
C ALA A 137 11.49 -37.83 9.86
N GLU A 138 11.51 -37.07 8.77
CA GLU A 138 12.19 -37.46 7.53
C GLU A 138 13.70 -37.51 7.70
N ARG A 139 14.30 -36.51 8.35
CA ARG A 139 15.72 -36.51 8.71
C ARG A 139 16.09 -37.73 9.56
N ALA A 140 15.26 -38.06 10.56
CA ALA A 140 15.46 -39.24 11.40
C ALA A 140 15.35 -40.56 10.61
N ARG A 141 14.50 -40.63 9.59
CA ARG A 141 14.43 -41.80 8.68
C ARG A 141 15.71 -41.93 7.86
N ARG A 142 16.17 -40.85 7.23
CA ARG A 142 17.43 -40.83 6.46
C ARG A 142 18.62 -41.30 7.31
N MET A 143 18.71 -40.81 8.55
CA MET A 143 19.75 -41.22 9.51
C MET A 143 19.70 -42.71 9.82
N ARG A 144 18.50 -43.27 10.04
CA ARG A 144 18.35 -44.72 10.31
C ARG A 144 18.72 -45.56 9.09
N GLU A 145 18.29 -45.14 7.91
CA GLU A 145 18.60 -45.83 6.66
C GLU A 145 20.10 -45.81 6.36
N ALA A 146 20.76 -44.66 6.55
CA ALA A 146 22.21 -44.54 6.38
C ALA A 146 22.99 -45.38 7.41
N ALA A 147 22.57 -45.39 8.67
CA ALA A 147 23.19 -46.22 9.70
C ALA A 147 23.07 -47.73 9.36
N LEU A 148 21.90 -48.17 8.91
CA LEU A 148 21.71 -49.55 8.46
C LEU A 148 22.56 -49.89 7.23
N ALA A 149 22.73 -48.94 6.30
CA ALA A 149 23.58 -49.12 5.13
C ALA A 149 25.07 -49.24 5.51
N ASP A 150 25.54 -48.43 6.47
CA ASP A 150 26.91 -48.50 6.98
C ASP A 150 27.17 -49.81 7.74
N GLU A 151 26.21 -50.25 8.57
CA GLU A 151 26.27 -51.55 9.23
C GLU A 151 26.31 -52.72 8.23
N ALA A 152 25.54 -52.65 7.15
CA ALA A 152 25.54 -53.66 6.10
C ALA A 152 26.82 -53.65 5.24
N ALA A 153 27.55 -52.53 5.21
CA ALA A 153 28.80 -52.38 4.48
C ALA A 153 30.03 -52.86 5.28
N ARG A 154 29.87 -53.17 6.57
CA ARG A 154 30.95 -53.56 7.49
C ARG A 154 31.11 -55.08 7.59
#